data_AF-A0A2G9YWE8-F1
#
_entry.id   AF-A0A2G9YWE8-F1
#
_cell.length_a   1.000
_cell.length_b   1.000
_cell.length_c   1.000
_cell.angle_alpha   90.00
_cell.angle_beta   90.00
_cell.angle_gamma   90.00
#
_symmetry.space_group_name_H-M   'P 1'
#
loop_
_entity.id
_entity.type
_entity.pdbx_description
1 polymer ?
#
loop_
_entity_poly.entity_id
_entity_poly.type
_entity_poly.pdbx_seq_one_letter_code
_entity_poly.pdbx_strand_id
1 'polypeptide(L)'
;MWVLLSILATLCWAISATIDKFIFAKWIKQAFIPMILLGFFGLIISVIITVYHGLSSLSYFNIFLAIVAGIVYILSNGFFLKALQVEEVSRIVPLAYLSSLIVLFYAVIFLGEVLTIYKYIGIFLLVLGAILISIKDFSKIRFSKAFK
;
A
#
# COMPACT_ATOMS: atom_id res chain seq x y z
N MET A 1 -20.75 -11.61 -1.10
CA MET A 1 -20.11 -11.43 0.23
C MET A 1 -18.76 -10.71 0.13
N TRP A 2 -17.82 -11.12 -0.72
CA TRP A 2 -16.49 -10.48 -0.81
C TRP A 2 -16.52 -8.99 -1.20
N VAL A 3 -17.44 -8.56 -2.07
CA VAL A 3 -17.57 -7.14 -2.50
C VAL A 3 -17.83 -6.21 -1.31
N LEU A 4 -18.70 -6.61 -0.37
CA LEU A 4 -18.99 -5.80 0.83
C LEU A 4 -17.75 -5.65 1.71
N LEU A 5 -16.99 -6.73 1.89
CA LEU A 5 -15.75 -6.71 2.66
C LEU A 5 -14.69 -5.81 2.00
N SER A 6 -14.59 -5.83 0.66
CA SER A 6 -13.68 -4.93 -0.08
C SER A 6 -14.04 -3.45 0.10
N ILE A 7 -15.34 -3.11 0.05
CA ILE A 7 -15.80 -1.74 0.29
C ILE A 7 -15.47 -1.31 1.73
N LEU A 8 -15.77 -2.16 2.72
CA LEU A 8 -15.50 -1.86 4.11
C LEU A 8 -14.00 -1.70 4.39
N ALA A 9 -13.17 -2.58 3.83
CA ALA A 9 -11.71 -2.47 3.94
C ALA A 9 -11.19 -1.16 3.34
N THR A 10 -11.74 -0.74 2.20
CA THR A 10 -11.36 0.53 1.54
C THR A 10 -11.77 1.73 2.38
N LEU A 11 -12.93 1.69 3.03
CA LEU A 11 -13.37 2.72 3.98
C LEU A 11 -12.44 2.82 5.19
N CYS A 12 -12.09 1.68 5.80
CA CYS A 12 -11.14 1.63 6.91
C CYS A 12 -9.78 2.20 6.50
N TRP A 13 -9.28 1.86 5.31
CA TRP A 13 -8.02 2.39 4.79
C TRP A 13 -8.09 3.90 4.57
N ALA A 14 -9.16 4.43 3.96
CA ALA A 14 -9.32 5.86 3.74
C ALA A 14 -9.32 6.66 5.06
N ILE A 15 -10.00 6.15 6.08
CA ILE A 15 -10.01 6.74 7.43
C ILE A 15 -8.58 6.71 8.02
N SER A 16 -7.91 5.56 7.98
CA SER A 16 -6.55 5.41 8.49
C SER A 16 -5.58 6.40 7.83
N ALA A 17 -5.55 6.46 6.49
CA ALA A 17 -4.63 7.33 5.75
C ALA A 17 -4.87 8.82 6.06
N THR A 18 -6.13 9.20 6.32
CA THR A 18 -6.49 10.56 6.72
C THR A 18 -6.03 10.88 8.15
N ILE A 19 -6.23 9.93 9.07
CA ILE A 19 -5.73 10.04 10.45
C ILE A 19 -4.20 10.13 10.44
N ASP A 20 -3.51 9.30 9.65
CA ASP A 20 -2.05 9.32 9.52
C ASP A 20 -1.58 10.71 9.10
N LYS A 21 -2.15 11.27 8.02
CA LYS A 21 -1.84 12.64 7.58
C LYS A 21 -2.05 13.66 8.70
N PHE A 22 -3.15 13.57 9.44
CA PHE A 22 -3.43 14.48 10.55
C PHE A 22 -2.41 14.38 11.68
N ILE A 23 -2.02 13.16 12.05
CA ILE A 23 -1.00 12.89 13.07
C ILE A 23 0.35 13.46 12.63
N PHE A 24 0.74 13.25 11.37
CA PHE A 24 1.99 13.76 10.81
C PHE A 24 2.02 15.28 10.66
N ALA A 25 0.89 15.89 10.34
CA ALA A 25 0.79 17.33 10.22
C ALA A 25 0.92 18.04 11.58
N LYS A 26 0.43 17.44 12.67
CA LYS A 26 0.34 18.10 13.98
C LYS A 26 1.34 17.62 15.03
N TRP A 27 1.62 16.32 15.10
CA TRP A 27 2.23 15.72 16.29
C TRP A 27 3.57 15.03 16.01
N ILE A 28 3.71 14.37 14.86
CA ILE A 28 4.86 13.52 14.56
C ILE A 28 5.60 14.05 13.35
N LYS A 29 6.81 14.58 13.53
CA LYS A 29 7.67 15.02 12.40
C LYS A 29 8.52 13.88 11.83
N GLN A 30 8.76 12.82 12.61
CA GLN A 30 9.63 11.71 12.22
C GLN A 30 8.81 10.50 11.78
N ALA A 31 8.94 10.11 10.50
CA ALA A 31 8.24 8.94 9.92
C ALA A 31 8.57 7.60 10.61
N PHE A 32 9.65 7.55 11.39
CA PHE A 32 10.14 6.33 12.05
C PHE A 32 9.24 5.85 13.20
N ILE A 33 8.64 6.77 13.96
CA ILE A 33 7.85 6.42 15.16
C ILE A 33 6.67 5.48 14.84
N PRO A 34 5.79 5.79 13.87
CA PRO A 34 4.70 4.88 13.52
C PRO A 34 5.17 3.56 12.89
N MET A 35 6.35 3.51 12.25
CA MET A 35 6.91 2.24 11.76
C MET A 35 7.26 1.30 12.92
N ILE A 36 7.84 1.83 14.00
CA ILE A 36 8.12 1.04 15.21
C ILE A 36 6.80 0.55 15.83
N LEU A 37 5.82 1.44 15.98
CA LEU A 37 4.52 1.07 16.56
C LEU A 37 3.85 -0.05 15.75
N LEU A 38 3.87 0.06 14.42
CA LEU A 38 3.31 -0.96 13.53
C LEU A 38 4.02 -2.31 13.73
N GLY A 39 5.35 -2.30 13.81
CA GLY A 39 6.13 -3.50 14.12
C GLY A 39 5.81 -4.09 15.49
N PHE A 40 5.68 -3.26 16.52
CA PHE A 40 5.38 -3.68 17.89
C PHE A 40 3.99 -4.33 17.99
N PHE A 41 2.96 -3.69 17.44
CA PHE A 41 1.62 -4.28 17.39
C PHE A 41 1.59 -5.54 16.53
N GLY A 42 2.32 -5.55 15.40
CA GLY A 42 2.47 -6.73 14.55
C GLY A 42 3.05 -7.93 15.30
N LEU A 43 4.07 -7.71 16.15
CA LEU A 43 4.64 -8.76 16.99
C LEU A 43 3.65 -9.27 18.04
N ILE A 44 2.91 -8.39 18.72
CA ILE A 44 1.89 -8.80 19.69
C ILE A 44 0.85 -9.70 19.02
N ILE A 45 0.33 -9.26 17.87
CA ILE A 45 -0.67 -10.01 17.10
C ILE A 45 -0.09 -11.35 16.64
N SER A 46 1.16 -11.37 16.17
CA SER A 46 1.86 -12.61 15.79
C SER A 46 1.94 -13.59 16.96
N VAL A 47 2.33 -13.14 18.16
CA VAL A 47 2.41 -14.01 19.34
C VAL A 47 1.04 -14.59 19.68
N ILE A 48 -0.01 -13.76 19.69
CA ILE A 48 -1.38 -14.20 19.95
C ILE A 48 -1.78 -15.31 18.97
N ILE A 49 -1.57 -15.10 17.66
CA ILE A 49 -1.89 -16.09 16.62
C ILE A 49 -1.12 -17.39 16.86
N THR A 50 0.18 -17.33 17.19
CA THR A 50 0.98 -18.53 17.44
C THR A 50 0.55 -19.30 18.69
N VAL A 51 0.00 -18.63 19.71
CA VAL A 51 -0.54 -19.28 20.90
C VAL A 51 -1.84 -20.03 20.59
N TYR A 52 -2.72 -19.44 19.79
CA TYR A 52 -4.01 -20.06 19.43
C TYR A 52 -3.89 -21.18 18.40
N HIS A 53 -3.03 -21.03 17.40
CA HIS A 53 -2.92 -21.97 16.28
C HIS A 53 -1.68 -22.87 16.34
N GLY A 54 -0.77 -22.63 17.29
CA GLY A 54 0.53 -23.31 17.36
C GLY A 54 1.49 -22.83 16.27
N LEU A 55 2.75 -23.26 16.37
CA LEU A 55 3.75 -23.07 15.33
C LEU A 55 3.69 -24.24 14.35
N SER A 56 3.31 -23.95 13.11
CA SER A 56 3.46 -24.91 12.01
C SER A 56 4.95 -25.08 11.70
N SER A 57 5.37 -26.31 11.35
CA SER A 57 6.75 -26.56 10.92
C SER A 57 6.97 -25.88 9.56
N LEU A 58 7.52 -24.68 9.57
CA LEU A 58 7.85 -23.93 8.36
C LEU A 58 9.23 -24.36 7.84
N SER A 59 9.31 -24.59 6.54
CA SER A 59 10.60 -24.76 5.86
C SER A 59 11.45 -23.50 5.99
N TYR A 60 12.78 -23.66 6.07
CA TYR A 60 13.73 -22.53 6.08
C TYR A 60 13.52 -21.58 4.91
N PHE A 61 13.09 -22.11 3.75
CA PHE A 61 12.75 -21.29 2.59
C PHE A 61 11.55 -20.36 2.84
N ASN A 62 10.50 -20.86 3.49
CA ASN A 62 9.32 -20.07 3.81
C ASN A 62 9.63 -19.00 4.87
N ILE A 63 10.50 -19.32 5.84
CA ILE A 63 10.98 -18.35 6.83
C ILE A 63 11.76 -17.23 6.14
N PHE A 64 12.66 -17.58 5.21
CA PHE A 64 13.40 -16.60 4.43
C PHE A 64 12.47 -15.68 3.62
N LEU A 65 11.50 -16.25 2.91
CA LEU A 65 10.50 -15.46 2.16
C LEU A 65 9.68 -14.54 3.07
N ALA A 66 9.27 -15.01 4.25
CA ALA A 66 8.52 -14.20 5.21
C ALA A 66 9.33 -13.00 5.72
N ILE A 67 10.63 -13.19 6.00
CA ILE A 67 11.52 -12.09 6.41
C ILE A 67 11.65 -11.05 5.28
N VAL A 68 11.88 -11.50 4.04
CA VAL A 68 11.96 -10.62 2.88
C VAL A 68 10.66 -9.85 2.68
N ALA A 69 9.51 -10.51 2.78
CA ALA A 69 8.20 -9.88 2.68
C ALA A 69 7.98 -8.82 3.77
N GLY A 70 8.36 -9.11 5.01
CA GLY A 70 8.28 -8.16 6.13
C GLY A 70 9.13 -6.90 5.90
N ILE A 71 10.37 -7.06 5.42
CA ILE A 71 11.26 -5.93 5.10
C ILE A 71 10.64 -5.05 4.01
N VAL A 72 10.18 -5.67 2.92
CA VAL A 72 9.52 -4.96 1.80
C VAL A 72 8.27 -4.22 2.28
N TYR A 73 7.47 -4.84 3.15
CA TYR A 73 6.26 -4.25 3.71
C TYR A 73 6.55 -3.01 4.57
N ILE A 74 7.57 -3.06 5.44
CA ILE A 74 7.97 -1.92 6.28
C ILE A 74 8.53 -0.79 5.40
N LEU A 75 9.37 -1.10 4.42
CA LEU A 75 9.91 -0.11 3.49
C LEU A 75 8.80 0.58 2.69
N SER A 76 7.85 -0.20 2.15
CA SER A 76 6.70 0.32 1.40
C SER A 76 5.86 1.27 2.25
N ASN A 77 5.51 0.88 3.48
CA ASN A 77 4.79 1.75 4.40
C ASN A 77 5.59 3.01 4.74
N GLY A 78 6.90 2.87 4.94
CA GLY A 78 7.74 4.01 5.23
C GLY A 78 7.78 5.06 4.11
N PHE A 79 7.86 4.62 2.85
CA PHE A 79 7.76 5.50 1.69
C PHE A 79 6.37 6.13 1.57
N PHE A 80 5.31 5.37 1.81
CA PHE A 80 3.93 5.88 1.79
C PHE A 80 3.73 6.98 2.84
N LEU A 81 4.17 6.75 4.09
CA LEU A 81 4.10 7.75 5.15
C LEU A 81 4.92 9.00 4.83
N LYS A 82 6.11 8.83 4.25
CA LYS A 82 6.93 9.96 3.81
C LYS A 82 6.26 10.75 2.68
N ALA A 83 5.59 10.09 1.74
CA ALA A 83 4.80 10.75 0.72
C ALA A 83 3.65 11.56 1.35
N LEU A 84 2.93 10.99 2.32
CA LEU A 84 1.86 11.66 3.06
C LEU A 84 2.34 12.92 3.78
N GLN A 85 3.62 13.04 4.15
CA GLN A 85 4.14 14.27 4.73
C GLN A 85 4.25 15.42 3.71
N VAL A 86 4.44 15.10 2.43
CA VAL A 86 4.76 16.09 1.38
C VAL A 86 3.52 16.51 0.58
N GLU A 87 2.61 15.59 0.28
CA GLU A 87 1.44 15.81 -0.59
C GLU A 87 0.11 15.47 0.10
N GLU A 88 -1.01 15.83 -0.52
CA GLU A 88 -2.36 15.57 0.01
C GLU A 88 -2.76 14.09 -0.08
N VAL A 89 -3.51 13.61 0.92
CA VAL A 89 -4.00 12.21 0.98
C VAL A 89 -4.80 11.85 -0.27
N SER A 90 -5.63 12.78 -0.74
CA SER A 90 -6.48 12.61 -1.92
C SER A 90 -5.69 12.42 -3.22
N ARG A 91 -4.39 12.69 -3.25
CA ARG A 91 -3.51 12.45 -4.40
C ARG A 91 -2.68 11.19 -4.23
N ILE A 92 -2.14 11.00 -3.04
CA ILE A 92 -1.22 9.88 -2.77
C ILE A 92 -1.97 8.54 -2.74
N VAL A 93 -3.17 8.50 -2.14
CA VAL A 93 -3.94 7.26 -2.04
C VAL A 93 -4.35 6.74 -3.43
N PRO A 94 -4.88 7.55 -4.37
CA PRO A 94 -5.10 7.12 -5.75
C PRO A 94 -3.83 6.59 -6.44
N LEU A 95 -2.69 7.26 -6.27
CA LEU A 95 -1.42 6.80 -6.84
C LEU A 95 -0.96 5.46 -6.24
N ALA A 96 -1.25 5.17 -4.97
CA ALA A 96 -0.92 3.89 -4.35
C ALA A 96 -1.64 2.72 -5.02
N TYR A 97 -2.80 2.92 -5.65
CA TYR A 97 -3.49 1.88 -6.44
C TYR A 97 -2.76 1.52 -7.75
N LEU A 98 -1.75 2.29 -8.19
CA LEU A 98 -0.87 1.84 -9.28
C LEU A 98 -0.11 0.56 -8.92
N SER A 99 0.05 0.26 -7.62
CA SER A 99 0.58 -1.03 -7.17
C SER A 99 -0.23 -2.22 -7.69
N SER A 100 -1.52 -2.04 -8.00
CA SER A 100 -2.33 -3.09 -8.62
C SER A 100 -1.80 -3.54 -9.98
N LEU A 101 -1.05 -2.70 -10.71
CA LEU A 101 -0.34 -3.12 -11.93
C LEU A 101 0.74 -4.16 -11.64
N ILE A 102 1.48 -3.95 -10.56
CA ILE A 102 2.55 -4.87 -10.13
C ILE A 102 1.92 -6.17 -9.61
N VAL A 103 0.82 -6.07 -8.84
CA VAL A 103 0.06 -7.26 -8.39
C VAL A 103 -0.46 -8.07 -9.57
N LEU A 104 -0.95 -7.42 -10.64
CA LEU A 104 -1.37 -8.10 -11.86
C LEU A 104 -0.21 -8.89 -12.49
N PHE A 105 0.94 -8.24 -12.64
CA PHE A 105 2.14 -8.86 -13.18
C PHE A 105 2.53 -10.11 -12.37
N TYR A 106 2.48 -10.01 -11.04
CA TYR A 106 2.71 -11.15 -10.16
C TYR A 106 1.62 -12.23 -10.26
N ALA A 107 0.35 -11.85 -10.44
CA ALA A 107 -0.75 -12.81 -10.59
C ALA A 107 -0.58 -13.66 -11.86
N VAL A 108 -0.14 -13.08 -12.97
CA VAL A 108 0.11 -13.83 -14.21
C VAL A 108 1.31 -14.77 -14.07
N ILE A 109 2.41 -14.29 -13.49
CA ILE A 109 3.66 -15.06 -13.42
C ILE A 109 3.61 -16.14 -12.34
N PHE A 110 3.15 -15.81 -11.14
CA PHE A 110 3.21 -16.72 -9.98
C PHE A 110 1.94 -17.55 -9.82
N LEU A 111 0.76 -17.00 -10.13
CA LEU A 111 -0.51 -17.73 -10.03
C LEU A 111 -0.99 -18.31 -11.36
N GLY A 112 -0.37 -17.95 -12.48
CA GLY A 112 -0.79 -18.42 -13.81
C GLY A 112 -2.16 -17.89 -14.23
N GLU A 113 -2.61 -16.76 -13.66
CA GLU A 113 -3.93 -16.22 -13.98
C GLU A 113 -4.01 -15.76 -15.44
N VAL A 114 -4.99 -16.28 -16.17
CA VAL A 114 -5.35 -15.77 -17.50
C VAL A 114 -6.27 -14.56 -17.34
N LEU A 115 -5.81 -13.42 -17.83
CA LEU A 115 -6.52 -12.16 -17.72
C LEU A 115 -7.44 -11.96 -18.93
N THR A 116 -8.71 -11.67 -18.65
CA THR A 116 -9.68 -11.29 -19.66
C THR A 116 -9.48 -9.82 -20.06
N ILE A 117 -9.92 -9.46 -21.27
CA ILE A 117 -9.83 -8.08 -21.78
C ILE A 117 -10.46 -7.05 -20.84
N TYR A 118 -11.53 -7.43 -20.14
CA TYR A 118 -12.21 -6.56 -19.16
C TYR A 118 -11.34 -6.22 -17.95
N LYS A 119 -10.48 -7.14 -17.48
CA LYS A 119 -9.52 -6.85 -16.40
C LYS A 119 -8.51 -5.79 -16.83
N TYR A 120 -8.01 -5.87 -18.07
CA TYR A 120 -7.10 -4.85 -18.62
C TYR A 120 -7.76 -3.47 -18.74
N ILE A 121 -9.02 -3.40 -19.18
CA ILE A 121 -9.77 -2.13 -19.25
C ILE A 121 -9.97 -1.53 -17.86
N GLY A 122 -10.35 -2.34 -16.87
CA GLY A 122 -10.50 -1.88 -15.49
C GLY A 122 -9.20 -1.29 -14.92
N ILE A 123 -8.08 -1.94 -15.21
CA ILE A 123 -6.75 -1.48 -14.81
C ILE A 123 -6.37 -0.19 -15.52
N PHE A 124 -6.62 -0.10 -16.83
CA PHE A 124 -6.38 1.12 -17.59
C PHE A 124 -7.18 2.31 -17.02
N LEU A 125 -8.44 2.08 -16.65
CA LEU A 125 -9.26 3.10 -15.98
C LEU A 125 -8.73 3.49 -14.60
N LEU A 126 -8.24 2.52 -13.80
CA LEU A 126 -7.61 2.81 -12.50
C LEU A 126 -6.35 3.69 -12.67
N VAL A 127 -5.49 3.35 -13.63
CA VAL A 127 -4.26 4.09 -13.92
C VAL A 127 -4.58 5.50 -14.41
N LEU A 128 -5.52 5.63 -15.36
CA LEU A 128 -5.97 6.92 -15.85
C LEU A 128 -6.54 7.78 -14.71
N GLY A 129 -7.40 7.22 -13.86
CA GLY A 129 -7.97 7.92 -12.72
C GLY A 129 -6.90 8.42 -11.74
N ALA A 130 -5.92 7.57 -11.41
CA ALA A 130 -4.80 7.94 -10.55
C ALA A 130 -3.96 9.07 -11.14
N ILE A 131 -3.66 9.03 -12.45
CA ILE A 131 -2.92 10.09 -13.15
C ILE A 131 -3.73 11.40 -13.14
N LEU A 132 -5.01 11.36 -13.50
CA LEU A 132 -5.88 12.54 -13.57
C LEU A 132 -5.96 13.25 -12.21
N ILE A 133 -6.11 12.51 -11.12
CA ILE A 133 -6.17 13.07 -9.76
C ILE A 133 -4.80 13.64 -9.33
N SER A 134 -3.70 13.08 -9.81
CA SER A 134 -2.34 13.58 -9.53
C SER A 134 -2.01 14.90 -10.23
N ILE A 135 -2.77 15.31 -11.26
CA ILE A 135 -2.50 16.55 -11.99
C ILE A 135 -2.94 17.74 -11.13
N LYS A 136 -1.97 18.58 -10.73
CA LYS A 136 -2.20 19.76 -9.88
C LYS A 136 -2.91 20.90 -10.62
N ASP A 137 -2.69 21.02 -11.92
CA ASP A 137 -3.18 22.12 -12.74
C ASP A 137 -3.28 21.67 -14.20
N PHE A 138 -4.50 21.55 -14.75
CA PHE A 138 -4.72 21.14 -16.14
C PHE A 138 -4.18 22.17 -17.17
N SER A 139 -3.89 23.40 -16.74
CA SER A 139 -3.40 24.47 -17.64
C SER A 139 -1.88 24.53 -17.80
N LYS A 140 -1.10 23.74 -17.04
CA LYS A 140 0.37 23.71 -17.15
C LYS A 140 0.87 22.27 -17.23
N ILE A 141 0.71 21.65 -18.40
CA ILE A 141 1.56 20.52 -18.81
C ILE A 141 2.97 21.09 -19.05
N ARG A 142 3.70 21.34 -17.97
CA ARG A 142 5.14 21.58 -18.01
C ARG A 142 5.78 20.49 -17.17
N PHE A 143 6.52 19.60 -17.83
CA PHE A 143 7.41 18.64 -17.17
C PHE A 143 8.19 19.37 -16.09
N SER A 144 8.02 18.92 -14.84
CA SER A 144 8.72 19.46 -13.69
C SER A 144 10.23 19.36 -13.91
N LYS A 145 10.98 20.40 -13.51
CA LYS A 145 12.44 20.52 -13.61
C LYS A 145 13.22 19.51 -12.75
N ALA A 146 12.63 18.38 -12.36
CA ALA A 146 13.29 17.32 -11.61
C ALA A 146 14.25 16.46 -12.46
N PHE A 147 14.43 16.79 -13.74
CA PHE A 147 15.49 16.28 -14.63
C PHE A 147 16.48 17.39 -15.04
N LYS A 148 16.84 18.28 -14.10
CA LYS A 148 18.00 19.15 -14.24
C LYS A 148 18.84 19.11 -12.98
#